data_AF-A0A172TRR7-F1
#
_entry.id   AF-A0A172TRR7-F1
#
_cell.length_a   1.000
_cell.length_b   1.000
_cell.length_c   1.000
_cell.angle_alpha   90.00
_cell.angle_beta   90.00
_cell.angle_gamma   90.00
#
_symmetry.space_group_name_H-M   'P 1'
#
loop_
_entity.id
_entity.type
_entity.pdbx_description
1 polymer ?
#
loop_
_entity_poly.entity_id
_entity_poly.type
_entity_poly.pdbx_seq_one_letter_code
_entity_poly.pdbx_strand_id
1 'polypeptide(L)' 'MDWVVLFTNGNPTVYEVHKGKGGFHFTPMRSLANDSAVSPFFLKKIAGGWETEEAINIQLMEQAINKIENLVKAFLID' A
#
# COMPACT_ATOMS: atom_id res chain seq x y z
N MET A 1 7.14 2.04 -11.10
CA MET A 1 6.92 2.91 -9.93
C MET A 1 5.53 3.45 -10.11
N ASP A 2 4.65 3.13 -9.16
CA ASP A 2 3.22 3.37 -9.28
C ASP A 2 2.73 4.21 -8.10
N TRP A 3 1.59 4.85 -8.27
CA TRP A 3 1.01 5.71 -7.25
C TRP A 3 -0.38 5.23 -6.94
N VAL A 4 -0.72 5.11 -5.66
CA VAL A 4 -2.05 4.73 -5.22
C VAL A 4 -2.55 5.71 -4.18
N VAL A 5 -3.87 5.95 -4.20
CA VAL A 5 -4.55 6.67 -3.12
C VAL A 5 -5.17 5.64 -2.19
N LEU A 6 -4.80 5.72 -0.92
CA LEU A 6 -5.39 4.93 0.17
C LEU A 6 -5.97 5.88 1.22
N PHE A 7 -6.99 5.43 1.94
CA PHE A 7 -7.59 6.20 3.02
C PHE A 7 -7.01 5.76 4.36
N THR A 8 -6.27 6.66 5.00
CA THR A 8 -5.69 6.48 6.33
C THR A 8 -6.54 7.27 7.31
N ASN A 9 -7.26 6.58 8.21
CA ASN A 9 -8.19 7.19 9.17
C ASN A 9 -9.23 8.12 8.50
N GLY A 10 -9.75 7.72 7.33
CA GLY A 10 -10.72 8.50 6.57
C GLY A 10 -10.11 9.60 5.68
N ASN A 11 -8.80 9.84 5.77
CA ASN A 11 -8.13 10.87 4.97
C ASN A 11 -7.41 10.26 3.75
N PRO A 12 -7.62 10.80 2.54
CA PRO A 12 -6.92 10.32 1.36
C PRO A 12 -5.44 10.68 1.43
N THR A 13 -4.59 9.65 1.33
CA THR A 13 -3.13 9.76 1.32
C THR A 13 -2.59 9.15 0.03
N VAL A 14 -1.70 9.88 -0.64
CA VAL A 14 -0.98 9.37 -1.81
C VAL A 14 0.23 8.58 -1.36
N TYR A 15 0.28 7.32 -1.78
CA TYR A 15 1.42 6.44 -1.57
C TYR A 15 2.12 6.19 -2.90
N GLU A 16 3.43 6.34 -2.88
CA GLU A 16 4.31 5.79 -3.89
C GLU A 16 4.53 4.30 -3.59
N VAL A 17 4.34 3.46 -4.60
CA VAL A 17 4.41 2.01 -4.48
C VAL A 17 5.59 1.48 -5.31
N HIS A 18 6.45 0.74 -4.63
CA HIS A 18 7.60 0.09 -5.23
C HIS A 18 7.56 -1.41 -4.98
N LYS A 19 7.76 -2.19 -6.04
CA LYS A 19 7.93 -3.65 -5.92
C LYS A 19 9.30 -3.93 -5.28
N GLY A 20 9.28 -4.44 -4.06
CA GLY A 20 10.46 -4.93 -3.34
C GLY A 20 10.65 -6.44 -3.54
N LYS A 21 11.73 -6.97 -2.96
CA LYS A 21 11.97 -8.42 -2.96
C LYS A 21 10.90 -9.10 -2.09
N GLY A 22 9.97 -9.80 -2.73
CA GLY A 22 8.91 -10.55 -2.05
C GLY A 22 7.67 -9.74 -1.64
N GLY A 23 7.56 -8.47 -2.06
CA GLY A 23 6.44 -7.63 -1.65
C GLY A 23 6.42 -6.25 -2.29
N PHE A 24 5.68 -5.34 -1.67
CA PHE A 24 5.46 -3.96 -2.13
C PHE A 24 5.66 -2.99 -0.97
N HIS A 25 6.53 -2.00 -1.17
CA HIS A 25 6.74 -0.89 -0.25
C HIS A 25 5.78 0.24 -0.58
N PHE A 26 5.14 0.77 0.45
CA PHE A 26 4.26 1.93 0.38
C PHE A 26 4.91 3.09 1.12
N THR A 27 5.35 4.09 0.37
CA THR A 27 5.94 5.30 0.93
C THR A 27 4.93 6.43 0.82
N PRO A 28 4.45 7.01 1.94
CA PRO A 28 3.51 8.12 1.89
C PRO A 28 4.23 9.36 1.35
N MET A 29 3.70 9.94 0.29
CA MET A 29 4.28 11.11 -0.37
C MET A 29 3.63 12.41 0.09
N ARG A 30 2.31 12.37 0.25
CA ARG A 30 1.53 13.52 0.71
C ARG A 30 0.18 13.05 1.25
N SER A 31 -0.17 13.50 2.46
CA SER A 31 -1.55 13.44 2.93
C SER A 31 -2.31 14.62 2.32
N LEU A 32 -3.46 14.37 1.69
CA LEU A 32 -4.29 15.44 1.10
C LEU A 32 -5.14 16.16 2.16
N ALA A 33 -5.31 15.56 3.34
CA ALA A 33 -5.81 16.23 4.52
C ALA A 33 -4.63 16.44 5.49
N ASN A 34 -4.38 17.70 5.87
CA ASN A 34 -3.45 18.03 6.94
C ASN A 34 -3.90 17.35 8.24
N ASP A 35 -3.39 16.17 8.55
CA ASP A 35 -2.97 15.75 9.89
C ASP A 35 -2.71 14.25 9.96
N SER A 36 -1.77 13.90 10.83
CA SER A 36 -1.22 12.58 11.15
C SER A 36 -0.05 12.13 10.26
N ALA A 37 1.09 11.92 10.91
CA ALA A 37 2.27 11.28 10.35
C ALA A 37 1.92 9.85 9.89
N VAL A 38 1.58 9.72 8.62
CA VAL A 38 1.41 8.42 7.99
C VAL A 38 2.81 7.82 7.82
N SER A 39 3.02 6.62 8.35
CA SER A 39 4.29 5.92 8.22
C SER A 39 4.32 5.06 6.96
N PRO A 40 5.50 4.86 6.36
CA PRO A 40 5.66 3.84 5.33
C PRO A 40 5.38 2.45 5.91
N PHE A 41 4.98 1.53 5.03
CA PHE A 41 4.76 0.13 5.40
C PHE A 41 5.09 -0.79 4.24
N PHE A 42 5.33 -2.06 4.55
CA PHE A 42 5.63 -3.10 3.57
C PHE A 42 4.58 -4.20 3.60
N LEU A 43 4.08 -4.56 2.42
CA LEU A 43 3.22 -5.73 2.23
C LEU A 43 3.99 -6.84 1.56
N LYS A 44 4.18 -7.94 2.29
CA LYS A 44 4.87 -9.14 1.81
C LYS A 44 3.86 -10.18 1.39
N LYS A 45 4.11 -10.84 0.25
CA LYS A 45 3.31 -11.97 -0.19
C LYS A 45 3.84 -13.24 0.47
N ILE A 46 2.96 -13.98 1.14
CA ILE A 46 3.24 -15.28 1.73
C ILE A 46 2.30 -16.35 1.17
N ALA A 47 2.58 -17.62 1.43
CA ALA A 47 1.82 -18.76 0.90
C ALA A 47 0.31 -18.71 1.25
N GLY A 48 -0.08 -18.01 2.33
CA GLY A 48 -1.46 -17.87 2.78
C GLY A 48 -2.12 -16.51 2.49
N GLY A 49 -1.43 -15.56 1.84
CA GLY A 49 -1.98 -14.21 1.64
C GLY A 49 -0.94 -13.10 1.68
N TRP A 50 -1.31 -12.00 2.32
CA TRP A 50 -0.47 -10.82 2.49
C TRP A 50 -0.22 -10.58 3.98
N GLU A 51 1.01 -10.21 4.33
CA GLU A 51 1.42 -9.86 5.70
C GLU A 51 2.13 -8.51 5.72
N THR A 52 2.14 -7.86 6.89
CA THR A 52 2.87 -6.62 7.20
C THR A 52 3.50 -6.79 8.58
N GLU A 53 4.73 -6.30 8.76
CA GLU A 53 5.42 -6.35 10.06
C GLU A 53 5.17 -5.05 10.85
N GLU A 54 4.61 -4.03 10.20
CA GLU A 54 4.33 -2.73 10.75
C GLU A 54 2.92 -2.66 11.38
N ALA A 55 2.79 -1.89 12.46
CA ALA A 55 1.49 -1.63 13.09
C ALA A 55 0.65 -0.68 12.22
N ILE A 56 -0.03 -1.23 11.21
CA ILE A 56 -0.96 -0.49 10.34
C ILE A 56 -2.41 -0.88 10.60
N ASN A 57 -3.33 0.02 10.22
CA ASN A 57 -4.76 -0.24 10.27
C ASN A 57 -5.15 -1.36 9.28
N ILE A 58 -5.95 -2.34 9.72
CA ILE A 58 -6.43 -3.46 8.87
C ILE A 58 -7.15 -2.94 7.61
N GLN A 59 -7.97 -1.89 7.74
CA GLN A 59 -8.65 -1.29 6.61
C GLN A 59 -7.67 -0.70 5.59
N LEU A 60 -6.55 -0.14 6.04
CA LEU A 60 -5.50 0.38 5.16
C LEU A 60 -4.79 -0.77 4.42
N MET A 61 -4.51 -1.87 5.14
CA MET A 61 -3.93 -3.09 4.58
C MET A 61 -4.82 -3.68 3.47
N GLU A 62 -6.12 -3.84 3.71
CA GLU A 62 -7.08 -4.36 2.72
C GLU A 62 -7.16 -3.48 1.47
N GLN A 63 -7.19 -2.15 1.64
CA GLN A 63 -7.14 -1.22 0.51
C GLN A 63 -5.86 -1.38 -0.31
N ALA A 64 -4.71 -1.46 0.36
CA ALA A 64 -3.42 -1.63 -0.28
C ALA A 64 -3.33 -2.96 -1.07
N ILE A 65 -3.83 -4.06 -0.50
CA ILE A 65 -3.92 -5.36 -1.17
C ILE A 65 -4.78 -5.25 -2.44
N ASN A 66 -5.99 -4.70 -2.34
CA ASN A 66 -6.88 -4.54 -3.48
C ASN A 66 -6.25 -3.69 -4.60
N LYS A 67 -5.47 -2.66 -4.25
CA LYS A 67 -4.74 -1.85 -5.23
C LYS A 67 -3.60 -2.64 -5.88
N ILE A 68 -2.80 -3.36 -5.10
CA ILE A 68 -1.72 -4.19 -5.64
C ILE A 68 -2.26 -5.27 -6.56
N GLU A 69 -3.36 -5.95 -6.21
CA GLU A 69 -3.89 -7.02 -7.07
C GLU A 69 -4.36 -6.50 -8.43
N ASN A 70 -4.86 -5.26 -8.48
CA ASN A 70 -5.17 -4.60 -9.75
C ASN A 70 -3.90 -4.19 -10.51
N LEU A 71 -2.87 -3.70 -9.81
CA LEU A 71 -1.57 -3.38 -10.42
C LEU A 71 -0.88 -4.63 -10.97
N VAL A 72 -0.83 -5.72 -10.20
CA VAL A 72 -0.21 -7.00 -10.62
C VAL A 72 -0.94 -7.61 -11.80
N LYS A 73 -2.28 -7.54 -11.84
CA LYS A 73 -3.03 -7.93 -13.05
C LYS A 73 -2.64 -7.11 -14.27
N ALA A 74 -2.39 -5.81 -14.11
CA ALA A 74 -1.89 -4.98 -15.20
C ALA A 74 -0.45 -5.35 -15.61
N PHE A 75 0.42 -5.72 -14.66
CA PHE A 75 1.81 -6.14 -14.92
C PHE A 75 1.97 -7.55 -15.51
N LEU A 76 0.95 -8.41 -15.42
CA LEU A 76 0.97 -9.77 -15.98
C LEU A 76 0.41 -9.86 -17.41
N ILE A 77 0.01 -8.73 -18.00
CA ILE A 77 -0.55 -8.64 -19.36
C ILE A 77 0.48 -8.05 -20.36
N ASP A 78 1.72 -7.76 -19.94
CA ASP A 78 2.85 -7.50 -20.84
C ASP A 78 3.63 -8.78 -21.19
#